data_AF-A0A1G4H5V1-F1
#
_entry.id   AF-A0A1G4H5V1-F1
#
_cell.length_a   1.000
_cell.length_b   1.000
_cell.length_c   1.000
_cell.angle_alpha   90.00
_cell.angle_beta   90.00
_cell.angle_gamma   90.00
#
_symmetry.space_group_name_H-M   'P 1'
#
loop_
_entity.id
_entity.type
_entity.pdbx_description
1 polymer ?
#
loop_
_entity_poly.entity_id
_entity_poly.type
_entity_poly.pdbx_seq_one_letter_code
_entity_poly.pdbx_strand_id
1 'polypeptide(L)'
;MDMTHLERERQKLSVDMQNERNVNNKEKVHILSTYYTDNEQLVYSSLASFIESKKYSFEGYVMSTFAIKVNPSYYSAWMYRRKCLRKLNLNLLNELRFTKCVICDNIKSFQSWFHRRWLVEYICKLARGGTLRGEQAESANRGKRVGSRSLGAAHSSGENSSGGPQIAWDSYDLEDEGNFISSDGSDGSDGSDGSGSSSISGSRGSRARRASPGLPAEERPLEEDAFLSNCEEADFDAEKADVAILHEDLQNLVESCEFFKNALRPNGEPVNIDEFLYEEMLYSNCDIFLDAKNYNSWAHKTWLIDKLGIFKNKYLCEQYNIISHEFNFINYFLKHDIYNNSVWVYRYFILTKLKYTRKLRKMEREIKFCLNYAKQFPHNEAIFKYLFRVIFLYTHLYKKKKKNVADIFEIPLLLNLKEELAKLTDQSKYVLIFLSELYSFNGQRAQEVQCYRHLQKNDNFNDAVWRYRIEEAQMKQPCDAKSM
;
A
#
# COMPACT_ATOMS: atom_id res chain seq x y z
N MET A 1 7.00 -35.16 13.66
CA MET A 1 7.51 -34.20 14.67
C MET A 1 8.07 -35.04 15.79
N ASP A 2 9.38 -34.99 16.03
CA ASP A 2 9.95 -35.55 17.26
C ASP A 2 10.03 -34.43 18.30
N MET A 3 9.10 -34.47 19.26
CA MET A 3 8.93 -33.46 20.29
C MET A 3 10.13 -33.37 21.25
N THR A 4 10.93 -34.42 21.31
CA THR A 4 12.09 -34.52 22.20
C THR A 4 13.20 -33.54 21.83
N HIS A 5 13.29 -33.13 20.56
CA HIS A 5 14.31 -32.19 20.08
C HIS A 5 14.07 -30.77 20.57
N LEU A 6 12.82 -30.31 20.53
CA LEU A 6 12.47 -28.96 20.94
C LEU A 6 12.66 -28.77 22.46
N GLU A 7 12.39 -29.82 23.26
CA GLU A 7 12.64 -29.81 24.71
C GLU A 7 14.12 -29.69 25.06
N ARG A 8 15.02 -30.30 24.28
CA ARG A 8 16.48 -30.16 24.47
C ARG A 8 16.96 -28.74 24.14
N GLU A 9 16.43 -28.12 23.09
CA GLU A 9 16.78 -26.72 22.76
C GLU A 9 16.29 -25.74 23.82
N ARG A 10 15.10 -25.96 24.41
CA ARG A 10 14.62 -25.19 25.57
C ARG A 10 15.58 -25.27 26.76
N GLN A 11 16.14 -26.45 27.01
CA GLN A 11 17.08 -26.65 28.12
C GLN A 11 18.44 -25.98 27.89
N LYS A 12 18.87 -25.80 26.63
CA LYS A 12 20.13 -25.10 26.31
C LYS A 12 19.99 -23.58 26.32
N LEU A 13 18.81 -23.09 25.96
CA LEU A 13 18.48 -21.66 25.89
C LEU A 13 17.87 -21.12 27.19
N SER A 14 17.71 -21.96 28.22
CA SER A 14 17.27 -21.50 29.53
C SER A 14 18.33 -20.57 30.10
N VAL A 15 18.09 -19.27 29.97
CA VAL A 15 18.77 -18.25 30.76
C VAL A 15 18.57 -18.64 32.23
N ASP A 16 19.65 -18.60 32.99
CA ASP A 16 19.71 -19.03 34.38
C ASP A 16 18.68 -18.25 35.21
N MET A 17 17.48 -18.80 35.35
CA MET A 17 16.35 -18.23 36.11
C MET A 17 16.60 -18.22 37.62
N GLN A 18 17.83 -18.50 38.08
CA GLN A 18 18.19 -18.47 39.49
C GLN A 18 18.41 -17.04 40.03
N ASN A 19 18.55 -16.02 39.15
CA ASN A 19 18.72 -14.64 39.59
C ASN A 19 17.41 -13.81 39.71
N GLU A 20 16.23 -14.39 39.43
CA GLU A 20 14.94 -13.72 39.69
C GLU A 20 14.34 -14.02 41.08
N ARG A 21 15.11 -14.61 42.00
CA ARG A 21 14.61 -14.92 43.36
C ARG A 21 14.52 -13.74 44.33
N ASN A 22 14.74 -12.50 43.88
CA ASN A 22 14.64 -11.31 44.73
C ASN A 22 13.75 -10.19 44.14
N VAL A 23 12.71 -10.54 43.37
CA VAL A 23 11.65 -9.57 43.04
C VAL A 23 10.43 -9.91 43.89
N ASN A 24 10.21 -9.08 44.92
CA ASN A 24 9.05 -9.14 45.79
C ASN A 24 7.75 -9.34 44.99
N ASN A 25 7.00 -10.37 45.39
CA ASN A 25 5.60 -10.65 45.10
C ASN A 25 4.80 -9.42 44.63
N LYS A 26 4.72 -9.26 43.30
CA LYS A 26 3.50 -8.82 42.65
C LYS A 26 3.17 -9.94 41.68
N GLU A 27 2.26 -10.83 42.07
CA GLU A 27 1.61 -11.73 41.12
C GLU A 27 1.11 -10.85 39.97
N LYS A 28 1.78 -10.91 38.81
CA LYS A 28 1.28 -10.27 37.61
C LYS A 28 -0.01 -11.01 37.28
N VAL A 29 -1.14 -10.44 37.69
CA VAL A 29 -2.46 -10.95 37.32
C VAL A 29 -2.52 -10.89 35.80
N HIS A 30 -2.42 -12.05 35.15
CA HIS A 30 -2.57 -12.17 33.71
C HIS A 30 -4.06 -12.07 33.39
N ILE A 31 -4.52 -10.85 33.08
CA ILE A 31 -5.94 -10.51 32.87
C ILE A 31 -6.52 -11.25 31.65
N LEU A 32 -5.70 -11.58 30.65
CA LEU A 32 -6.06 -12.34 29.46
C LEU A 32 -4.96 -13.36 29.13
N SER A 33 -4.99 -14.51 29.81
CA SER A 33 -4.11 -15.63 29.48
C SER A 33 -4.74 -16.50 28.39
N THR A 34 -4.03 -16.64 27.27
CA THR A 34 -4.38 -17.65 26.26
C THR A 34 -3.76 -18.98 26.67
N TYR A 35 -4.57 -20.03 26.69
CA TYR A 35 -4.07 -21.39 26.89
C TYR A 35 -3.41 -21.88 25.61
N TYR A 36 -2.07 -21.93 25.62
CA TYR A 36 -1.29 -22.54 24.56
C TYR A 36 -1.12 -24.03 24.82
N THR A 37 -1.07 -24.82 23.74
CA THR A 37 -0.58 -26.19 23.83
C THR A 37 0.92 -26.20 24.17
N ASP A 38 1.42 -27.32 24.71
CA ASP A 38 2.85 -27.47 25.04
C ASP A 38 3.74 -27.19 23.83
N ASN A 39 3.30 -27.61 22.64
CA ASN A 39 4.01 -27.40 21.37
C ASN A 39 4.07 -25.92 20.99
N GLU A 40 2.97 -25.19 21.14
CA GLU A 40 2.90 -23.76 20.82
C GLU A 40 3.73 -22.95 21.82
N GLN A 41 3.60 -23.25 23.11
CA GLN A 41 4.40 -22.61 24.15
C GLN A 41 5.90 -22.82 23.90
N LEU A 42 6.28 -24.03 23.49
CA LEU A 42 7.65 -24.36 23.15
C LEU A 42 8.16 -23.58 21.94
N VAL A 43 7.40 -23.56 20.83
CA VAL A 43 7.78 -22.80 19.62
C VAL A 43 7.90 -21.30 19.92
N TYR A 44 6.95 -20.72 20.65
CA TYR A 44 6.98 -19.29 20.98
C TYR A 44 8.09 -18.93 21.96
N SER A 45 8.28 -19.71 23.03
CA SER A 45 9.35 -19.45 24.01
C SER A 45 10.75 -19.61 23.40
N SER A 46 10.96 -20.62 22.56
CA SER A 46 12.22 -20.80 21.83
C SER A 46 12.49 -19.63 20.89
N LEU A 47 11.50 -19.20 20.09
CA LEU A 47 11.68 -18.05 19.19
C LEU A 47 11.89 -16.73 19.97
N ALA A 48 11.20 -16.54 21.09
CA ALA A 48 11.37 -15.38 21.96
C ALA A 48 12.83 -15.28 22.45
N SER A 49 13.44 -16.39 22.88
CA SER A 49 14.85 -16.42 23.28
C SER A 49 15.80 -15.99 22.15
N PHE A 50 15.55 -16.42 20.91
CA PHE A 50 16.32 -15.95 19.75
C PHE A 50 16.14 -14.45 19.47
N ILE A 51 14.91 -13.94 19.62
CA ILE A 51 14.58 -12.52 19.45
C ILE A 51 15.30 -11.67 20.51
N GLU A 52 15.15 -12.02 21.79
CA GLU A 52 15.75 -11.31 22.93
C GLU A 52 17.28 -11.31 22.86
N SER A 53 17.88 -12.45 22.54
CA SER A 53 19.33 -12.56 22.40
C SER A 53 19.89 -11.90 21.14
N LYS A 54 19.04 -11.42 20.22
CA LYS A 54 19.41 -10.85 18.91
C LYS A 54 20.36 -11.76 18.10
N LYS A 55 20.32 -13.08 18.35
CA LYS A 55 21.12 -14.08 17.63
C LYS A 55 20.37 -14.48 16.38
N TYR A 56 20.90 -14.17 15.20
CA TYR A 56 20.28 -14.49 13.91
C TYR A 56 20.98 -15.70 13.29
N SER A 57 20.37 -16.88 13.44
CA SER A 57 20.94 -18.14 12.97
C SER A 57 19.94 -18.91 12.09
N PHE A 58 20.40 -20.00 11.49
CA PHE A 58 19.53 -20.84 10.66
C PHE A 58 18.51 -21.59 11.52
N GLU A 59 18.86 -21.97 12.75
CA GLU A 59 17.96 -22.48 13.77
C GLU A 59 16.82 -21.49 14.04
N GLY A 60 17.17 -20.21 14.28
CA GLY A 60 16.17 -19.17 14.48
C GLY A 60 15.26 -18.99 13.26
N TYR A 61 15.81 -19.09 12.04
CA TYR A 61 15.02 -19.07 10.81
C TYR A 61 14.04 -20.27 10.75
N VAL A 62 14.49 -21.47 11.10
CA VAL A 62 13.65 -22.67 11.21
C VAL A 62 12.54 -22.46 12.26
N MET A 63 12.88 -21.96 13.45
CA MET A 63 11.91 -21.67 14.51
C MET A 63 10.87 -20.63 14.10
N SER A 64 11.29 -19.57 13.40
CA SER A 64 10.35 -18.58 12.83
C SER A 64 9.37 -19.22 11.85
N THR A 65 9.79 -20.23 11.09
CA THR A 65 8.93 -20.98 10.15
C THR A 65 7.79 -21.66 10.89
N PHE A 66 8.09 -22.34 11.99
CA PHE A 66 7.08 -23.02 12.80
C PHE A 66 6.16 -22.02 13.50
N ALA A 67 6.71 -20.96 14.08
CA ALA A 67 5.91 -19.92 14.74
C ALA A 67 4.92 -19.26 13.78
N ILE A 68 5.34 -18.97 12.55
CA ILE A 68 4.48 -18.42 11.50
C ILE A 68 3.41 -19.41 11.05
N LYS A 69 3.74 -20.70 10.94
CA LYS A 69 2.75 -21.73 10.59
C LYS A 69 1.68 -21.91 11.66
N VAL A 70 2.06 -21.79 12.93
CA VAL A 70 1.11 -21.80 14.05
C VAL A 70 0.26 -20.53 14.05
N ASN A 71 0.90 -19.36 13.93
CA ASN A 71 0.23 -18.07 13.93
C ASN A 71 0.83 -17.14 12.87
N PRO A 72 0.21 -17.08 11.67
CA PRO A 72 0.64 -16.19 10.60
C PRO A 72 0.55 -14.71 10.95
N SER A 73 -0.17 -14.34 12.01
CA SER A 73 -0.28 -12.96 12.49
C SER A 73 0.78 -12.58 13.51
N TYR A 74 1.70 -13.49 13.87
CA TYR A 74 2.78 -13.19 14.79
C TYR A 74 3.85 -12.30 14.15
N TYR A 75 3.67 -10.98 14.24
CA TYR A 75 4.52 -9.96 13.62
C TYR A 75 6.01 -10.11 13.94
N SER A 76 6.37 -10.33 15.21
CA SER A 76 7.78 -10.43 15.63
C SER A 76 8.50 -11.61 14.96
N ALA A 77 7.80 -12.72 14.69
CA ALA A 77 8.35 -13.84 13.96
C ALA A 77 8.73 -13.48 12.52
N TRP A 78 7.86 -12.72 11.82
CA TRP A 78 8.16 -12.22 10.47
C TRP A 78 9.33 -11.24 10.46
N MET A 79 9.39 -10.33 11.44
CA MET A 79 10.50 -9.39 11.57
C MET A 79 11.83 -10.10 11.78
N TYR A 80 11.87 -11.04 12.73
CA TYR A 80 13.05 -11.84 13.00
C TYR A 80 13.46 -12.65 11.75
N ARG A 81 12.50 -13.28 11.08
CA ARG A 81 12.73 -14.03 9.84
C ARG A 81 13.37 -13.19 8.73
N ARG A 82 12.90 -11.95 8.51
CA ARG A 82 13.51 -11.00 7.56
C ARG A 82 14.97 -10.72 7.88
N LYS A 83 15.31 -10.56 9.16
CA LYS A 83 16.68 -10.33 9.62
C LYS A 83 17.56 -11.56 9.35
N CYS A 84 17.06 -12.78 9.59
CA CYS A 84 17.77 -14.01 9.22
C CYS A 84 18.02 -14.12 7.71
N LEU A 85 16.99 -13.88 6.88
CA LEU A 85 17.12 -13.93 5.41
C LEU A 85 18.25 -13.03 4.90
N ARG A 86 18.36 -11.80 5.45
CA ARG A 86 19.41 -10.84 5.10
C ARG A 86 20.78 -11.26 5.61
N LYS A 87 20.90 -11.55 6.92
CA LYS A 87 22.20 -11.82 7.56
C LYS A 87 22.85 -13.10 7.05
N LEU A 88 22.04 -14.12 6.78
CA LEU A 88 22.50 -15.43 6.33
C LEU A 88 22.50 -15.55 4.79
N ASN A 89 22.09 -14.50 4.06
CA ASN A 89 22.00 -14.49 2.60
C ASN A 89 21.24 -15.70 2.03
N LEU A 90 20.07 -15.98 2.60
CA LEU A 90 19.26 -17.15 2.25
C LEU A 90 18.56 -16.98 0.89
N ASN A 91 18.11 -18.10 0.33
CA ASN A 91 17.46 -18.15 -0.97
C ASN A 91 16.10 -17.43 -0.98
N LEU A 92 16.03 -16.29 -1.67
CA LEU A 92 14.84 -15.43 -1.71
C LEU A 92 13.72 -16.03 -2.57
N LEU A 93 14.06 -16.80 -3.60
CA LEU A 93 13.06 -17.48 -4.44
C LEU A 93 12.40 -18.63 -3.67
N ASN A 94 13.17 -19.36 -2.86
CA ASN A 94 12.63 -20.34 -1.94
C ASN A 94 11.71 -19.68 -0.89
N GLU A 95 12.06 -18.49 -0.43
CA GLU A 95 11.24 -17.72 0.51
C GLU A 95 9.93 -17.20 -0.11
N LEU A 96 9.91 -16.83 -1.39
CA LEU A 96 8.67 -16.53 -2.11
C LEU A 96 7.72 -17.73 -2.18
N ARG A 97 8.26 -18.95 -2.28
CA ARG A 97 7.46 -20.19 -2.21
C ARG A 97 6.88 -20.40 -0.83
N PHE A 98 7.68 -20.18 0.23
CA PHE A 98 7.18 -20.22 1.61
C PHE A 98 6.01 -19.24 1.80
N THR A 99 6.22 -17.99 1.40
CA THR A 99 5.21 -16.94 1.57
C THR A 99 3.94 -17.25 0.78
N LYS A 100 4.07 -17.82 -0.43
CA LYS A 100 2.92 -18.33 -1.19
C LYS A 100 2.15 -19.38 -0.39
N CYS A 101 2.81 -20.39 0.19
CA CYS A 101 2.12 -21.41 0.98
C CYS A 101 1.38 -20.79 2.18
N VAL A 102 2.01 -19.88 2.92
CA VAL A 102 1.37 -19.24 4.08
C VAL A 102 0.17 -18.39 3.65
N ILE A 103 0.26 -17.67 2.52
CA ILE A 103 -0.88 -16.91 1.97
C ILE A 103 -2.00 -17.85 1.50
N CYS A 104 -1.68 -18.98 0.87
CA CYS A 104 -2.69 -19.97 0.49
C CYS A 104 -3.42 -20.55 1.71
N ASP A 105 -2.69 -20.81 2.80
CA ASP A 105 -3.28 -21.33 4.05
C ASP A 105 -4.09 -20.25 4.79
N ASN A 106 -3.64 -18.99 4.77
CA ASN A 106 -4.33 -17.86 5.39
C ASN A 106 -4.21 -16.57 4.57
N ILE A 107 -5.09 -16.44 3.57
CA ILE A 107 -5.12 -15.30 2.63
C ILE A 107 -5.45 -13.96 3.31
N LYS A 108 -5.98 -13.99 4.54
CA LYS A 108 -6.34 -12.79 5.31
C LYS A 108 -5.19 -12.29 6.18
N SER A 109 -4.11 -13.05 6.33
CA SER A 109 -2.94 -12.64 7.11
C SER A 109 -2.25 -11.43 6.49
N PHE A 110 -2.40 -10.26 7.10
CA PHE A 110 -1.72 -9.04 6.68
C PHE A 110 -0.18 -9.21 6.65
N GLN A 111 0.37 -9.84 7.68
CA GLN A 111 1.81 -10.01 7.86
C GLN A 111 2.43 -10.85 6.73
N SER A 112 1.71 -11.86 6.25
CA SER A 112 2.15 -12.70 5.12
C SER A 112 2.24 -11.90 3.82
N TRP A 113 1.23 -11.08 3.53
CA TRP A 113 1.24 -10.17 2.37
C TRP A 113 2.31 -9.09 2.49
N PHE A 114 2.48 -8.53 3.69
CA PHE A 114 3.51 -7.53 3.96
C PHE A 114 4.92 -8.10 3.78
N HIS A 115 5.16 -9.34 4.23
CA HIS A 115 6.41 -10.04 3.98
C HIS A 115 6.63 -10.32 2.49
N ARG A 116 5.60 -10.72 1.75
CA ARG A 116 5.70 -10.91 0.29
C ARG A 116 6.11 -9.62 -0.42
N ARG A 117 5.45 -8.51 -0.08
CA ARG A 117 5.80 -7.19 -0.61
C ARG A 117 7.26 -6.83 -0.33
N TRP A 118 7.70 -6.99 0.92
CA TRP A 118 9.09 -6.77 1.31
C TRP A 118 10.07 -7.62 0.49
N LEU A 119 9.77 -8.91 0.28
CA LEU A 119 10.61 -9.81 -0.53
C LEU A 119 10.74 -9.33 -1.98
N VAL A 120 9.61 -9.00 -2.62
CA VAL A 120 9.58 -8.52 -4.01
C VAL A 120 10.40 -7.24 -4.15
N GLU A 121 10.24 -6.29 -3.22
CA GLU A 121 11.04 -5.07 -3.17
C GLU A 121 12.53 -5.36 -3.02
N TYR A 122 12.87 -6.27 -2.10
CA TYR A 122 14.25 -6.62 -1.81
C TYR A 122 14.94 -7.29 -3.01
N ILE A 123 14.27 -8.24 -3.67
CA ILE A 123 14.76 -8.88 -4.91
C ILE A 123 14.98 -7.82 -6.01
N CYS A 124 14.03 -6.91 -6.19
CA CYS A 124 14.15 -5.83 -7.18
C CYS A 124 15.33 -4.90 -6.88
N LYS A 125 15.56 -4.56 -5.61
CA LYS A 125 16.70 -3.73 -5.18
C LYS A 125 18.04 -4.43 -5.45
N LEU A 126 18.15 -5.71 -5.11
CA LEU A 126 19.37 -6.49 -5.33
C LEU A 126 19.72 -6.62 -6.82
N ALA A 127 18.74 -6.89 -7.67
CA ALA A 127 18.97 -7.02 -9.10
C ALA A 127 19.44 -5.69 -9.75
N ARG A 128 18.86 -4.56 -9.34
CA ARG A 128 19.26 -3.22 -9.83
C ARG A 128 20.61 -2.76 -9.28
N GLY A 129 20.92 -3.10 -8.02
CA GLY A 129 22.22 -2.80 -7.40
C GLY A 129 23.37 -3.62 -8.00
N GLY A 130 23.08 -4.82 -8.51
CA GLY A 130 24.04 -5.65 -9.23
C GLY A 130 24.51 -5.05 -10.56
N THR A 131 23.63 -4.33 -11.27
CA THR A 131 23.93 -3.71 -12.57
C THR A 131 24.97 -2.58 -12.45
N LEU A 132 24.89 -1.77 -11.39
CA LEU A 132 25.84 -0.67 -11.13
C LEU A 132 27.25 -1.17 -10.75
N ARG A 133 27.36 -2.34 -10.10
CA ARG A 133 28.65 -2.97 -9.78
C ARG A 133 29.30 -3.60 -11.01
N GLY A 134 28.51 -4.06 -11.99
CA GLY A 134 29.00 -4.59 -13.26
C GLY A 134 29.63 -3.51 -14.16
N GLU A 135 29.00 -2.33 -14.27
CA GLU A 135 29.53 -1.23 -15.09
C GLU A 135 30.81 -0.61 -14.50
N GLN A 136 30.96 -0.58 -13.17
CA GLN A 136 32.21 -0.17 -12.53
C GLN A 136 33.34 -1.19 -12.72
N ALA A 137 33.02 -2.49 -12.79
CA ALA A 137 33.99 -3.55 -13.07
C ALA A 137 34.44 -3.56 -14.55
N GLU A 138 33.53 -3.27 -15.50
CA GLU A 138 33.89 -3.12 -16.92
C GLU A 138 34.66 -1.84 -17.21
N SER A 139 34.38 -0.74 -16.50
CA SER A 139 35.15 0.50 -16.56
C SER A 139 36.59 0.31 -16.02
N ALA A 140 36.76 -0.48 -14.96
CA ALA A 140 38.07 -0.79 -14.39
C ALA A 140 38.96 -1.66 -15.32
N ASN A 141 38.38 -2.40 -16.26
CA ASN A 141 39.12 -3.30 -17.16
C ASN A 141 39.46 -2.67 -18.53
N ARG A 142 39.01 -1.44 -18.80
CA ARG A 142 39.40 -0.66 -19.99
C ARG A 142 40.56 0.31 -19.75
N GLY A 143 41.05 0.42 -18.51
CA GLY A 143 42.08 1.39 -18.09
C GLY A 143 43.55 0.92 -18.18
N LYS A 144 43.88 -0.11 -18.97
CA LYS A 144 45.28 -0.53 -19.20
C LYS A 144 45.55 -0.82 -20.68
N ARG A 145 45.72 0.23 -21.48
CA ARG A 145 46.59 0.21 -22.69
C ARG A 145 46.81 1.63 -23.22
N VAL A 146 48.06 2.09 -23.13
CA VAL A 146 48.74 3.13 -23.95
C VAL A 146 48.15 4.56 -23.84
N GLY A 147 48.84 5.67 -23.55
CA GLY A 147 50.25 6.04 -23.67
C GLY A 147 50.37 7.32 -24.52
N SER A 148 50.54 8.47 -23.86
CA SER A 148 51.15 9.74 -24.32
C SER A 148 50.43 10.70 -25.30
N ARG A 149 50.23 11.95 -24.81
CA ARG A 149 50.28 13.33 -25.43
C ARG A 149 49.42 13.62 -26.69
N SER A 150 48.81 14.79 -26.96
CA SER A 150 48.85 16.17 -26.43
C SER A 150 47.60 16.97 -26.88
N LEU A 151 47.36 18.11 -26.20
CA LEU A 151 46.55 19.31 -26.50
C LEU A 151 45.92 19.53 -27.89
N GLY A 152 44.68 20.05 -27.90
CA GLY A 152 44.06 20.78 -29.02
C GLY A 152 42.62 21.23 -28.70
N ALA A 153 42.37 22.53 -28.73
CA ALA A 153 41.07 23.17 -28.51
C ALA A 153 40.14 23.06 -29.72
N ALA A 154 38.81 23.05 -29.50
CA ALA A 154 37.80 23.89 -30.19
C ALA A 154 36.36 23.33 -30.12
N HIS A 155 35.43 24.26 -29.90
CA HIS A 155 33.97 24.27 -30.11
C HIS A 155 33.31 23.15 -30.96
N SER A 156 32.17 22.61 -30.49
CA SER A 156 30.82 23.02 -30.94
C SER A 156 29.71 22.00 -30.58
N SER A 157 28.58 22.54 -30.11
CA SER A 157 27.18 22.12 -30.28
C SER A 157 26.73 20.66 -30.07
N GLY A 158 25.79 20.48 -29.15
CA GLY A 158 24.92 19.30 -29.10
C GLY A 158 24.12 19.22 -27.81
N GLU A 159 23.06 20.02 -27.68
CA GLU A 159 22.05 19.87 -26.63
C GLU A 159 21.40 18.47 -26.71
N ASN A 160 21.35 17.77 -25.58
CA ASN A 160 20.36 16.70 -25.36
C ASN A 160 20.01 16.65 -23.87
N SER A 161 19.09 17.55 -23.48
CA SER A 161 18.49 17.60 -22.16
C SER A 161 17.41 16.51 -22.05
N SER A 162 17.79 15.34 -21.52
CA SER A 162 16.86 14.32 -21.02
C SER A 162 16.81 14.34 -19.49
N GLY A 163 16.15 15.37 -18.95
CA GLY A 163 15.84 15.46 -17.52
C GLY A 163 14.69 14.52 -17.16
N GLY A 164 15.02 13.29 -16.74
CA GLY A 164 14.12 12.46 -15.94
C GLY A 164 14.37 12.71 -14.45
N PRO A 165 13.34 12.71 -13.58
CA PRO A 165 13.52 13.04 -12.17
C PRO A 165 14.36 11.96 -11.47
N GLN A 166 15.50 12.39 -10.95
CA GLN A 166 16.37 11.65 -10.05
C GLN A 166 15.64 11.52 -8.71
N ILE A 167 15.22 10.31 -8.35
CA ILE A 167 14.58 10.05 -7.06
C ILE A 167 15.70 9.82 -6.04
N ALA A 168 15.76 10.66 -5.02
CA ALA A 168 16.66 10.48 -3.87
C ALA A 168 16.05 9.43 -2.94
N TRP A 169 16.68 8.25 -2.86
CA TRP A 169 16.17 7.06 -2.18
C TRP A 169 16.82 6.77 -0.81
N ASP A 170 17.66 7.69 -0.31
CA ASP A 170 18.48 7.47 0.89
C ASP A 170 17.79 7.88 2.21
N SER A 171 16.50 8.25 2.21
CA SER A 171 15.77 8.66 3.42
C SER A 171 14.51 7.83 3.72
N TYR A 172 14.49 6.54 3.36
CA TYR A 172 13.30 5.70 3.46
C TYR A 172 13.40 4.71 4.63
N ASP A 173 12.75 5.03 5.73
CA ASP A 173 12.63 4.20 6.92
C ASP A 173 11.68 3.02 6.66
N LEU A 174 12.13 1.81 7.01
CA LEU A 174 11.41 0.55 6.78
C LEU A 174 10.33 0.28 7.84
N GLU A 175 10.25 1.11 8.88
CA GLU A 175 9.23 1.04 9.95
C GLU A 175 8.22 2.21 9.93
N ASP A 176 8.37 3.18 9.01
CA ASP A 176 7.45 4.31 8.89
C ASP A 176 6.07 3.89 8.32
N GLU A 177 5.07 3.80 9.19
CA GLU A 177 3.67 3.53 8.84
C GLU A 177 3.03 4.61 7.93
N GLY A 178 3.61 5.81 7.84
CA GLY A 178 3.20 6.86 6.89
C GLY A 178 3.43 6.48 5.42
N ASN A 179 4.19 5.41 5.16
CA ASN A 179 4.36 4.82 3.84
C ASN A 179 3.27 3.80 3.45
N PHE A 180 2.28 3.58 4.33
CA PHE A 180 1.11 2.75 4.07
C PHE A 180 -0.16 3.60 3.97
N ILE A 181 -0.82 3.53 2.81
CA ILE A 181 -2.12 4.10 2.45
C ILE A 181 -2.52 5.38 3.23
N SER A 182 -2.06 6.53 2.74
CA SER A 182 -2.94 7.68 2.64
C SER A 182 -3.37 7.81 1.18
N SER A 183 -4.62 7.44 0.91
CA SER A 183 -5.39 8.06 -0.15
C SER A 183 -6.01 9.34 0.40
N ASP A 184 -5.20 10.30 0.87
CA ASP A 184 -5.73 11.62 1.15
C ASP A 184 -6.02 12.32 -0.16
N GLY A 185 -7.31 12.40 -0.44
CA GLY A 185 -7.86 13.54 -1.15
C GLY A 185 -7.62 14.78 -0.32
N SER A 186 -6.51 15.46 -0.54
CA SER A 186 -6.42 16.89 -0.23
C SER A 186 -6.98 17.66 -1.43
N ASP A 187 -8.30 17.86 -1.42
CA ASP A 187 -8.90 19.01 -2.10
C ASP A 187 -8.48 20.25 -1.30
N GLY A 188 -7.41 20.90 -1.75
CA GLY A 188 -7.08 22.26 -1.34
C GLY A 188 -7.93 23.24 -2.14
N SER A 189 -9.12 23.54 -1.63
CA SER A 189 -9.90 24.71 -2.03
C SER A 189 -9.25 25.97 -1.46
N ASP A 190 -8.75 26.83 -2.35
CA ASP A 190 -8.40 28.22 -2.05
C ASP A 190 -9.64 29.10 -1.94
N GLY A 191 -9.67 29.90 -0.87
CA GLY A 191 -10.20 31.27 -0.80
C GLY A 191 -11.63 31.44 -0.24
N SER A 192 -11.95 32.43 0.61
CA SER A 192 -11.21 33.53 1.24
C SER A 192 -12.11 34.22 2.30
N ASP A 193 -11.45 35.01 3.18
CA ASP A 193 -11.94 36.19 3.94
C ASP A 193 -12.79 35.99 5.22
N GLY A 194 -12.50 36.65 6.36
CA GLY A 194 -11.49 37.66 6.67
C GLY A 194 -11.63 38.24 8.09
N SER A 195 -10.73 39.18 8.42
CA SER A 195 -10.50 39.98 9.65
C SER A 195 -9.38 39.43 10.55
N GLY A 196 -8.15 39.96 10.47
CA GLY A 196 -7.68 41.24 11.02
C GLY A 196 -6.67 40.86 12.14
N SER A 197 -5.43 41.31 12.24
CA SER A 197 -4.77 42.57 11.89
C SER A 197 -3.25 42.40 12.11
N SER A 198 -2.43 43.08 11.29
CA SER A 198 -1.14 43.75 11.62
C SER A 198 -0.12 43.03 12.53
N SER A 199 1.20 42.98 12.29
CA SER A 199 2.12 43.52 11.28
C SER A 199 3.52 43.24 11.83
N ILE A 200 4.54 43.34 10.96
CA ILE A 200 5.96 43.60 11.23
C ILE A 200 6.91 42.39 11.12
N SER A 201 7.70 42.54 10.07
CA SER A 201 8.96 41.94 9.64
C SER A 201 10.06 41.80 10.70
N GLY A 202 10.98 40.86 10.47
CA GLY A 202 12.41 41.16 10.64
C GLY A 202 13.29 40.08 11.24
N SER A 203 14.07 39.46 10.37
CA SER A 203 15.49 39.11 10.53
C SER A 203 16.01 38.20 11.64
N ARG A 204 16.67 37.14 11.16
CA ARG A 204 17.82 36.41 11.70
C ARG A 204 18.73 37.22 12.65
N GLY A 205 19.13 36.59 13.77
CA GLY A 205 20.26 37.03 14.59
C GLY A 205 20.65 35.97 15.62
N SER A 206 21.88 35.47 15.51
CA SER A 206 22.48 34.40 16.32
C SER A 206 23.06 34.90 17.66
N ARG A 207 23.03 34.01 18.67
CA ARG A 207 23.93 33.88 19.85
C ARG A 207 24.00 35.02 20.88
N ALA A 208 23.71 34.70 22.15
CA ALA A 208 24.71 34.54 23.23
C ALA A 208 24.06 34.15 24.58
N ARG A 209 24.75 33.27 25.32
CA ARG A 209 24.43 32.80 26.68
C ARG A 209 24.72 33.86 27.75
N ARG A 210 23.90 33.96 28.81
CA ARG A 210 24.38 34.20 30.19
C ARG A 210 23.36 33.72 31.23
N ALA A 211 23.87 33.43 32.42
CA ALA A 211 23.39 32.47 33.42
C ALA A 211 22.20 32.91 34.31
N SER A 212 21.42 31.88 34.70
CA SER A 212 20.63 31.57 35.91
C SER A 212 20.89 32.39 37.20
N PRO A 213 19.97 32.46 38.21
CA PRO A 213 19.21 31.30 38.75
C PRO A 213 17.79 31.51 39.36
N GLY A 214 17.03 30.41 39.47
CA GLY A 214 16.14 30.18 40.63
C GLY A 214 14.71 29.66 40.40
N LEU A 215 14.56 28.34 40.16
CA LEU A 215 13.50 27.42 40.68
C LEU A 215 12.04 27.52 40.15
N PRO A 216 11.25 26.42 40.23
CA PRO A 216 11.38 25.16 39.50
C PRO A 216 10.13 24.83 38.66
N ALA A 217 10.32 23.99 37.63
CA ALA A 217 9.30 23.56 36.68
C ALA A 217 8.41 22.42 37.25
N GLU A 218 7.09 22.58 37.14
CA GLU A 218 6.13 21.47 37.12
C GLU A 218 5.67 21.26 35.68
N GLU A 219 6.38 20.41 34.94
CA GLU A 219 5.90 19.83 33.68
C GLU A 219 5.37 18.43 33.96
N ARG A 220 4.08 18.25 33.69
CA ARG A 220 3.44 16.93 33.56
C ARG A 220 3.94 16.28 32.26
N PRO A 221 4.50 15.06 32.28
CA PRO A 221 4.74 14.32 31.05
C PRO A 221 3.41 13.80 30.51
N LEU A 222 3.15 14.08 29.24
CA LEU A 222 2.18 13.34 28.43
C LEU A 222 2.73 11.93 28.23
N GLU A 223 2.10 10.95 28.86
CA GLU A 223 2.30 9.53 28.58
C GLU A 223 1.72 9.21 27.19
N GLU A 224 2.57 9.16 26.16
CA GLU A 224 2.32 8.43 24.92
C GLU A 224 3.05 7.08 24.98
N ASP A 225 2.68 6.23 25.95
CA ASP A 225 3.00 4.80 25.90
C ASP A 225 1.97 4.09 25.01
N ALA A 226 2.08 4.31 23.70
CA ALA A 226 1.32 3.58 22.70
C ALA A 226 2.25 2.58 21.98
N PHE A 227 2.32 1.35 22.50
CA PHE A 227 2.74 0.11 21.82
C PHE A 227 3.73 0.27 20.65
N LEU A 228 4.93 0.74 20.94
CA LEU A 228 6.06 0.70 20.03
C LEU A 228 6.84 -0.60 20.23
N SER A 229 7.21 -1.22 19.10
CA SER A 229 8.22 -2.29 19.04
C SER A 229 9.45 -1.90 19.85
N ASN A 230 9.96 -2.80 20.69
CA ASN A 230 11.13 -2.59 21.55
C ASN A 230 12.47 -2.70 20.80
N CYS A 231 12.54 -2.22 19.55
CA CYS A 231 13.73 -2.30 18.71
C CYS A 231 13.93 -1.00 17.94
N GLU A 232 15.01 -0.27 18.22
CA GLU A 232 15.40 0.96 17.52
C GLU A 232 16.54 0.71 16.52
N GLU A 233 16.73 1.58 15.52
CA GLU A 233 17.76 1.44 14.47
C GLU A 233 19.21 1.37 15.01
N ALA A 234 19.45 1.89 16.22
CA ALA A 234 20.74 1.79 16.91
C ALA A 234 21.03 0.40 17.51
N ASP A 235 20.05 -0.51 17.56
CA ASP A 235 20.21 -1.88 18.03
C ASP A 235 20.96 -2.79 17.03
N PHE A 236 21.42 -2.25 15.90
CA PHE A 236 21.77 -3.00 14.69
C PHE A 236 23.23 -2.97 14.25
N ASP A 237 24.12 -2.30 14.98
CA ASP A 237 25.55 -2.41 14.71
C ASP A 237 26.14 -3.59 15.49
N ALA A 238 26.31 -4.72 14.81
CA ALA A 238 27.16 -5.82 15.29
C ALA A 238 27.77 -6.63 14.15
N GLU A 239 29.02 -7.02 14.39
CA GLU A 239 30.02 -7.57 13.48
C GLU A 239 29.58 -8.86 12.77
N LYS A 240 30.11 -9.06 11.55
CA LYS A 240 30.03 -10.31 10.80
C LYS A 240 30.79 -11.41 11.56
N ALA A 241 30.07 -12.23 12.32
CA ALA A 241 30.59 -13.51 12.78
C ALA A 241 30.22 -14.59 11.75
N ASP A 242 31.22 -15.39 11.37
CA ASP A 242 31.06 -16.50 10.43
C ASP A 242 30.10 -17.59 10.97
N VAL A 243 29.24 -17.99 10.06
CA VAL A 243 28.29 -19.12 9.94
C VAL A 243 28.45 -20.34 10.87
N ALA A 244 27.30 -20.68 11.48
CA ALA A 244 26.68 -21.99 11.80
C ALA A 244 27.46 -23.11 12.52
N ILE A 245 27.07 -23.36 13.77
CA ILE A 245 27.09 -24.71 14.36
C ILE A 245 25.63 -25.17 14.38
N LEU A 246 25.22 -26.01 13.42
CA LEU A 246 23.92 -26.68 13.48
C LEU A 246 24.01 -27.80 14.53
N HIS A 247 23.10 -27.83 15.50
CA HIS A 247 22.97 -29.00 16.37
C HIS A 247 22.58 -30.24 15.55
N GLU A 248 23.09 -31.43 15.92
CA GLU A 248 22.98 -32.70 15.17
C GLU A 248 21.54 -33.05 14.77
N ASP A 249 20.59 -32.76 15.65
CA ASP A 249 19.16 -32.98 15.42
C ASP A 249 18.54 -31.96 14.42
N LEU A 250 19.03 -30.71 14.40
CA LEU A 250 18.62 -29.72 13.40
C LEU A 250 19.21 -30.08 12.03
N GLN A 251 20.43 -30.60 12.00
CA GLN A 251 21.05 -31.09 10.78
C GLN A 251 20.21 -32.21 10.15
N ASN A 252 19.70 -33.16 10.93
CA ASN A 252 18.75 -34.18 10.46
C ASN A 252 17.45 -33.57 9.90
N LEU A 253 16.91 -32.51 10.51
CA LEU A 253 15.73 -31.80 9.99
C LEU A 253 16.03 -31.09 8.65
N VAL A 254 17.18 -30.43 8.54
CA VAL A 254 17.63 -29.81 7.28
C VAL A 254 17.83 -30.89 6.23
N GLU A 255 18.44 -32.02 6.58
CA GLU A 255 18.69 -33.14 5.68
C GLU A 255 17.41 -33.88 5.26
N SER A 256 16.34 -33.82 6.04
CA SER A 256 15.05 -34.43 5.69
C SER A 256 14.07 -33.46 5.00
N CYS A 257 14.28 -32.15 5.10
CA CYS A 257 13.36 -31.14 4.56
C CYS A 257 13.95 -30.38 3.37
N GLU A 258 13.47 -30.69 2.16
CA GLU A 258 13.94 -30.05 0.92
C GLU A 258 13.75 -28.52 0.92
N PHE A 259 12.73 -28.00 1.60
CA PHE A 259 12.55 -26.56 1.77
C PHE A 259 13.73 -25.90 2.50
N PHE A 260 14.17 -26.49 3.61
CA PHE A 260 15.29 -25.95 4.39
C PHE A 260 16.64 -26.15 3.67
N LYS A 261 16.83 -27.27 2.96
CA LYS A 261 17.99 -27.44 2.07
C LYS A 261 18.06 -26.32 1.03
N ASN A 262 16.95 -26.04 0.37
CA ASN A 262 16.89 -25.03 -0.68
C ASN A 262 17.07 -23.61 -0.14
N ALA A 263 16.71 -23.35 1.12
CA ALA A 263 16.94 -22.05 1.76
C ALA A 263 18.44 -21.70 1.86
N LEU A 264 19.30 -22.71 2.05
CA LEU A 264 20.76 -22.55 2.16
C LEU A 264 21.47 -22.53 0.80
N ARG A 265 20.81 -22.98 -0.27
CA ARG A 265 21.41 -22.93 -1.62
C ARG A 265 21.49 -21.48 -2.08
N PRO A 266 22.59 -21.07 -2.76
CA PRO A 266 22.67 -19.72 -3.30
C PRO A 266 21.50 -19.43 -4.23
N ASN A 267 21.08 -18.16 -4.28
CA ASN A 267 20.22 -17.68 -5.36
C ASN A 267 20.93 -18.01 -6.68
N GLY A 268 20.27 -18.74 -7.58
CA GLY A 268 20.87 -19.29 -8.80
C GLY A 268 21.24 -18.22 -9.82
N GLU A 269 20.79 -18.39 -11.06
CA GLU A 269 20.99 -17.36 -12.10
C GLU A 269 20.39 -16.00 -11.68
N PRO A 270 20.98 -14.88 -12.15
CA PRO A 270 20.44 -13.56 -11.88
C PRO A 270 18.98 -13.47 -12.31
N VAL A 271 18.12 -13.01 -11.40
CA VAL A 271 16.67 -12.92 -11.65
C VAL A 271 16.42 -11.92 -12.78
N ASN A 272 15.82 -12.38 -13.88
CA ASN A 272 15.27 -11.50 -14.90
C ASN A 272 14.11 -10.72 -14.29
N ILE A 273 14.32 -9.43 -14.03
CA ILE A 273 13.35 -8.59 -13.32
C ILE A 273 12.06 -8.42 -14.11
N ASP A 274 12.13 -8.40 -15.43
CA ASP A 274 10.93 -8.19 -16.24
C ASP A 274 10.02 -9.43 -16.18
N GLU A 275 10.59 -10.63 -16.33
CA GLU A 275 9.85 -11.88 -16.16
C GLU A 275 9.33 -12.05 -14.73
N PHE A 276 10.17 -11.76 -13.73
CA PHE A 276 9.80 -11.83 -12.32
C PHE A 276 8.59 -10.94 -11.99
N LEU A 277 8.59 -9.68 -12.45
CA LEU A 277 7.47 -8.76 -12.21
C LEU A 277 6.19 -9.22 -12.93
N TYR A 278 6.31 -9.85 -14.09
CA TYR A 278 5.16 -10.43 -14.78
C TYR A 278 4.58 -11.61 -13.99
N GLU A 279 5.43 -12.53 -13.51
CA GLU A 279 5.00 -13.65 -12.67
C GLU A 279 4.33 -13.17 -11.38
N GLU A 280 4.85 -12.12 -10.74
CA GLU A 280 4.28 -11.55 -9.53
C GLU A 280 2.91 -10.88 -9.77
N MET A 281 2.72 -10.29 -10.96
CA MET A 281 1.42 -9.80 -11.40
C MET A 281 0.42 -10.95 -11.61
N LEU A 282 0.85 -12.06 -12.21
CA LEU A 282 0.01 -13.26 -12.38
C LEU A 282 -0.31 -13.94 -11.05
N TYR A 283 0.64 -13.96 -10.12
CA TYR A 283 0.43 -14.44 -8.76
C TYR A 283 -0.71 -13.68 -8.08
N SER A 284 -0.66 -12.34 -8.13
CA SER A 284 -1.71 -11.48 -7.58
C SER A 284 -3.07 -11.74 -8.24
N ASN A 285 -3.08 -12.01 -9.54
CA ASN A 285 -4.31 -12.37 -10.25
C ASN A 285 -4.91 -13.66 -9.72
N CYS A 286 -4.10 -14.70 -9.50
CA CYS A 286 -4.57 -15.98 -8.98
C CYS A 286 -5.26 -15.82 -7.62
N ASP A 287 -4.68 -15.05 -6.71
CA ASP A 287 -5.27 -14.82 -5.39
C ASP A 287 -6.58 -14.03 -5.47
N ILE A 288 -6.69 -13.07 -6.39
CA ILE A 288 -7.96 -12.36 -6.66
C ILE A 288 -8.99 -13.29 -7.34
N PHE A 289 -8.57 -14.26 -8.13
CA PHE A 289 -9.49 -15.28 -8.67
C PHE A 289 -10.07 -16.18 -7.57
N LEU A 290 -9.28 -16.48 -6.53
CA LEU A 290 -9.74 -17.25 -5.37
C LEU A 290 -10.69 -16.44 -4.49
N ASP A 291 -10.35 -15.17 -4.21
CA ASP A 291 -11.19 -14.24 -3.47
C ASP A 291 -11.17 -12.85 -4.12
N ALA A 292 -12.21 -12.60 -4.93
CA ALA A 292 -12.35 -11.38 -5.72
C ALA A 292 -12.52 -10.10 -4.88
N LYS A 293 -12.70 -10.23 -3.57
CA LYS A 293 -12.86 -9.11 -2.62
C LYS A 293 -11.76 -9.08 -1.57
N ASN A 294 -10.71 -9.90 -1.70
CA ASN A 294 -9.57 -9.89 -0.78
C ASN A 294 -8.83 -8.55 -0.86
N TYR A 295 -8.91 -7.78 0.23
CA TYR A 295 -8.30 -6.46 0.29
C TYR A 295 -6.78 -6.49 0.13
N ASN A 296 -6.11 -7.46 0.77
CA ASN A 296 -4.64 -7.57 0.73
C ASN A 296 -4.14 -7.87 -0.69
N SER A 297 -4.83 -8.74 -1.44
CA SER A 297 -4.48 -9.07 -2.82
C SER A 297 -4.64 -7.85 -3.75
N TRP A 298 -5.73 -7.09 -3.61
CA TRP A 298 -5.92 -5.83 -4.35
C TRP A 298 -4.90 -4.76 -3.97
N ALA A 299 -4.57 -4.65 -2.68
CA ALA A 299 -3.54 -3.73 -2.20
C ALA A 299 -2.15 -4.09 -2.75
N HIS A 300 -1.79 -5.38 -2.77
CA HIS A 300 -0.53 -5.86 -3.34
C HIS A 300 -0.47 -5.61 -4.84
N LYS A 301 -1.54 -5.90 -5.58
CA LYS A 301 -1.61 -5.66 -7.03
C LYS A 301 -1.49 -4.18 -7.41
N THR A 302 -2.19 -3.30 -6.69
CA THR A 302 -2.09 -1.84 -6.93
C THR A 302 -0.72 -1.30 -6.55
N TRP A 303 -0.12 -1.81 -5.47
CA TRP A 303 1.25 -1.51 -5.08
C TRP A 303 2.27 -1.90 -6.16
N LEU A 304 2.20 -3.12 -6.71
CA LEU A 304 3.07 -3.58 -7.80
C LEU A 304 3.03 -2.60 -8.98
N ILE A 305 1.82 -2.25 -9.44
CA ILE A 305 1.63 -1.37 -10.59
C ILE A 305 2.21 0.01 -10.35
N ASP A 306 1.99 0.57 -9.16
CA ASP A 306 2.39 1.93 -8.86
C ASP A 306 3.87 2.05 -8.52
N LYS A 307 4.32 1.31 -7.49
CA LYS A 307 5.67 1.45 -6.93
C LYS A 307 6.73 0.80 -7.80
N LEU A 308 6.44 -0.36 -8.41
CA LEU A 308 7.38 -1.02 -9.33
C LEU A 308 7.22 -0.56 -10.78
N GLY A 309 6.23 0.28 -11.06
CA GLY A 309 6.09 0.95 -12.35
C GLY A 309 5.78 0.00 -13.50
N ILE A 310 4.93 -1.01 -13.27
CA ILE A 310 4.57 -2.05 -14.26
C ILE A 310 4.17 -1.44 -15.61
N PHE A 311 3.38 -0.37 -15.62
CA PHE A 311 2.95 0.29 -16.86
C PHE A 311 3.99 1.20 -17.50
N LYS A 312 5.11 1.47 -16.83
CA LYS A 312 6.27 2.18 -17.38
C LYS A 312 7.31 1.21 -17.92
N ASN A 313 7.23 -0.07 -17.57
CA ASN A 313 8.14 -1.10 -18.05
C ASN A 313 7.84 -1.43 -19.52
N LYS A 314 8.80 -1.12 -20.39
CA LYS A 314 8.68 -1.30 -21.85
C LYS A 314 8.52 -2.77 -22.23
N TYR A 315 9.32 -3.66 -21.64
CA TYR A 315 9.26 -5.09 -21.91
C TYR A 315 7.87 -5.66 -21.60
N LEU A 316 7.32 -5.35 -20.41
CA LEU A 316 5.99 -5.81 -20.02
C LEU A 316 4.87 -5.28 -20.93
N CYS A 317 5.03 -4.05 -21.43
CA CYS A 317 4.06 -3.45 -22.34
C CYS A 317 4.14 -4.03 -23.75
N GLU A 318 5.33 -4.32 -24.26
CA GLU A 318 5.53 -4.81 -25.63
C GLU A 318 5.35 -6.32 -25.75
N GLN A 319 5.92 -7.09 -24.82
CA GLN A 319 5.87 -8.56 -24.88
C GLN A 319 4.52 -9.11 -24.43
N TYR A 320 4.01 -8.61 -23.30
CA TYR A 320 2.79 -9.14 -22.71
C TYR A 320 1.55 -8.26 -22.91
N ASN A 321 1.68 -7.09 -23.54
CA ASN A 321 0.57 -6.15 -23.68
C ASN A 321 -0.18 -5.94 -22.35
N ILE A 322 0.58 -5.71 -21.27
CA ILE A 322 0.06 -5.78 -19.89
C ILE A 322 -1.15 -4.87 -19.66
N ILE A 323 -1.24 -3.74 -20.36
CA ILE A 323 -2.38 -2.83 -20.29
C ILE A 323 -3.66 -3.52 -20.77
N SER A 324 -3.60 -4.24 -21.89
CA SER A 324 -4.73 -5.01 -22.42
C SER A 324 -5.13 -6.14 -21.47
N HIS A 325 -4.14 -6.85 -20.91
CA HIS A 325 -4.39 -7.89 -19.92
C HIS A 325 -5.17 -7.36 -18.71
N GLU A 326 -4.79 -6.21 -18.17
CA GLU A 326 -5.48 -5.60 -17.02
C GLU A 326 -6.91 -5.16 -17.34
N PHE A 327 -7.17 -4.62 -18.54
CA PHE A 327 -8.54 -4.31 -18.94
C PHE A 327 -9.38 -5.57 -19.17
N ASN A 328 -8.80 -6.64 -19.75
CA ASN A 328 -9.48 -7.92 -19.90
C ASN A 328 -9.82 -8.54 -18.54
N PHE A 329 -8.89 -8.46 -17.59
CA PHE A 329 -9.10 -8.89 -16.21
C PHE A 329 -10.26 -8.13 -15.56
N ILE A 330 -10.27 -6.79 -15.63
CA ILE A 330 -11.39 -5.98 -15.13
C ILE A 330 -12.71 -6.38 -15.79
N ASN A 331 -12.74 -6.47 -17.12
CA ASN A 331 -13.96 -6.77 -17.86
C ASN A 331 -14.48 -8.17 -17.56
N TYR A 332 -13.59 -9.15 -17.32
CA TYR A 332 -13.96 -10.48 -16.87
C TYR A 332 -14.71 -10.41 -15.53
N PHE A 333 -14.13 -9.78 -14.52
CA PHE A 333 -14.78 -9.70 -13.21
C PHE A 333 -16.08 -8.90 -13.25
N LEU A 334 -16.15 -7.78 -13.97
CA LEU A 334 -17.39 -7.01 -14.10
C LEU A 334 -18.50 -7.78 -14.83
N LYS A 335 -18.14 -8.67 -15.76
CA LYS A 335 -19.10 -9.54 -16.45
C LYS A 335 -19.69 -10.59 -15.50
N HIS A 336 -18.91 -11.09 -14.55
CA HIS A 336 -19.33 -12.14 -13.61
C HIS A 336 -20.00 -11.58 -12.34
N ASP A 337 -19.46 -10.50 -11.79
CA ASP A 337 -20.02 -9.76 -10.66
C ASP A 337 -19.89 -8.25 -10.91
N ILE A 338 -20.95 -7.68 -11.48
CA ILE A 338 -21.03 -6.25 -11.73
C ILE A 338 -21.09 -5.44 -10.41
N TYR A 339 -21.46 -6.06 -9.29
CA TYR A 339 -21.53 -5.43 -7.96
C TYR A 339 -20.20 -5.49 -7.20
N ASN A 340 -19.13 -6.02 -7.81
CA ASN A 340 -17.82 -6.05 -7.17
C ASN A 340 -17.18 -4.65 -7.11
N ASN A 341 -17.35 -3.98 -5.97
CA ASN A 341 -16.79 -2.65 -5.73
C ASN A 341 -15.26 -2.59 -5.87
N SER A 342 -14.53 -3.63 -5.45
CA SER A 342 -13.07 -3.68 -5.55
C SER A 342 -12.61 -3.56 -7.01
N VAL A 343 -13.36 -4.14 -7.95
CA VAL A 343 -13.06 -4.08 -9.39
C VAL A 343 -13.35 -2.69 -9.96
N TRP A 344 -14.42 -2.01 -9.51
CA TRP A 344 -14.70 -0.63 -9.90
C TRP A 344 -13.63 0.35 -9.39
N VAL A 345 -13.21 0.18 -8.13
CA VAL A 345 -12.09 0.93 -7.55
C VAL A 345 -10.81 0.68 -8.33
N TYR A 346 -10.50 -0.59 -8.63
CA TYR A 346 -9.33 -0.96 -9.42
C TYR A 346 -9.38 -0.37 -10.84
N ARG A 347 -10.53 -0.40 -11.50
CA ARG A 347 -10.72 0.22 -12.81
C ARG A 347 -10.42 1.72 -12.77
N TYR A 348 -10.85 2.42 -11.72
CA TYR A 348 -10.57 3.85 -11.55
C TYR A 348 -9.07 4.11 -11.36
N PHE A 349 -8.41 3.28 -10.55
CA PHE A 349 -6.97 3.31 -10.35
C PHE A 349 -6.23 3.17 -11.69
N ILE A 350 -6.58 2.18 -12.52
CA ILE A 350 -5.94 1.94 -13.82
C ILE A 350 -6.13 3.14 -14.78
N LEU A 351 -7.34 3.70 -14.87
CA LEU A 351 -7.57 4.89 -15.69
C LEU A 351 -6.71 6.08 -15.27
N THR A 352 -6.53 6.26 -13.96
CA THR A 352 -5.70 7.31 -13.40
C THR A 352 -4.22 7.10 -13.74
N LYS A 353 -3.69 5.88 -13.53
CA LYS A 353 -2.29 5.55 -13.84
C LYS A 353 -1.97 5.68 -15.33
N LEU A 354 -2.90 5.31 -16.21
CA LEU A 354 -2.76 5.45 -17.66
C LEU A 354 -3.02 6.88 -18.17
N LYS A 355 -3.31 7.83 -17.28
CA LYS A 355 -3.65 9.22 -17.63
C LYS A 355 -4.82 9.32 -18.62
N TYR A 356 -5.74 8.34 -18.60
CA TYR A 356 -6.94 8.33 -19.46
C TYR A 356 -7.83 9.54 -19.16
N THR A 357 -7.84 9.98 -17.90
CA THR A 357 -8.52 11.17 -17.39
C THR A 357 -8.06 12.48 -18.04
N ARG A 358 -6.99 12.48 -18.87
CA ARG A 358 -6.53 13.66 -19.63
C ARG A 358 -7.07 13.70 -21.07
N LYS A 359 -7.79 12.66 -21.51
CA LYS A 359 -8.23 12.48 -22.91
C LYS A 359 -9.76 12.46 -23.00
N LEU A 360 -10.38 13.57 -23.45
CA LEU A 360 -11.84 13.73 -23.56
C LEU A 360 -12.53 12.54 -24.23
N ARG A 361 -12.12 12.17 -25.45
CA ARG A 361 -12.71 11.03 -26.19
C ARG A 361 -12.67 9.71 -25.42
N LYS A 362 -11.66 9.48 -24.56
CA LYS A 362 -11.59 8.26 -23.75
C LYS A 362 -12.57 8.33 -22.57
N MET A 363 -12.68 9.48 -21.94
CA MET A 363 -13.66 9.70 -20.87
C MET A 363 -15.10 9.64 -21.37
N GLU A 364 -15.38 10.17 -22.56
CA GLU A 364 -16.70 10.05 -23.20
C GLU A 364 -17.08 8.57 -23.43
N ARG A 365 -16.14 7.74 -23.87
CA ARG A 365 -16.35 6.29 -24.00
C ARG A 365 -16.60 5.63 -22.64
N GLU A 366 -15.89 6.05 -21.61
CA GLU A 366 -16.06 5.53 -20.25
C GLU A 366 -17.42 5.89 -19.64
N ILE A 367 -17.89 7.13 -19.85
CA ILE A 367 -19.23 7.56 -19.44
C ILE A 367 -20.30 6.73 -20.16
N LYS A 368 -20.16 6.51 -21.48
CA LYS A 368 -21.08 5.67 -22.24
C LYS A 368 -21.07 4.21 -21.76
N PHE A 369 -19.89 3.68 -21.45
CA PHE A 369 -19.72 2.34 -20.87
C PHE A 369 -20.49 2.23 -19.55
N CYS A 370 -20.29 3.17 -18.63
CA CYS A 370 -20.98 3.17 -17.34
C CYS A 370 -22.49 3.35 -17.49
N LEU A 371 -22.95 4.25 -18.37
CA LEU A 371 -24.38 4.47 -18.63
C LEU A 371 -25.06 3.19 -19.12
N ASN A 372 -24.41 2.42 -20.00
CA ASN A 372 -24.95 1.15 -20.49
C ASN A 372 -25.21 0.14 -19.35
N TYR A 373 -24.30 0.05 -18.38
CA TYR A 373 -24.48 -0.83 -17.22
C TYR A 373 -25.41 -0.24 -16.16
N ALA A 374 -25.35 1.08 -15.91
CA ALA A 374 -26.24 1.75 -14.96
C ALA A 374 -27.72 1.59 -15.34
N LYS A 375 -28.04 1.57 -16.63
CA LYS A 375 -29.40 1.29 -17.12
C LYS A 375 -29.86 -0.15 -16.84
N GLN A 376 -28.95 -1.12 -16.95
CA GLN A 376 -29.26 -2.54 -16.75
C GLN A 376 -29.27 -2.91 -15.26
N PHE A 377 -28.44 -2.24 -14.46
CA PHE A 377 -28.25 -2.49 -13.03
C PHE A 377 -28.46 -1.20 -12.23
N PRO A 378 -29.67 -0.62 -12.24
CA PRO A 378 -29.95 0.67 -11.61
C PRO A 378 -29.80 0.64 -10.08
N HIS A 379 -29.71 -0.54 -9.47
CA HIS A 379 -29.49 -0.71 -8.02
C HIS A 379 -28.02 -0.84 -7.61
N ASN A 380 -27.08 -0.73 -8.55
CA ASN A 380 -25.67 -0.91 -8.26
C ASN A 380 -24.99 0.42 -7.88
N GLU A 381 -24.86 0.66 -6.58
CA GLU A 381 -24.22 1.86 -6.04
C GLU A 381 -22.79 2.07 -6.56
N ALA A 382 -22.00 1.00 -6.71
CA ALA A 382 -20.59 1.11 -7.11
C ALA A 382 -20.44 1.74 -8.51
N ILE A 383 -21.34 1.40 -9.45
CA ILE A 383 -21.37 2.01 -10.79
C ILE A 383 -21.60 3.52 -10.67
N PHE A 384 -22.58 3.95 -9.87
CA PHE A 384 -22.93 5.37 -9.76
C PHE A 384 -21.81 6.18 -9.10
N LYS A 385 -21.20 5.65 -8.04
CA LYS A 385 -20.05 6.30 -7.39
C LYS A 385 -18.85 6.42 -8.35
N TYR A 386 -18.57 5.37 -9.11
CA TYR A 386 -17.55 5.39 -10.15
C TYR A 386 -17.86 6.41 -11.25
N LEU A 387 -19.08 6.36 -11.78
CA LEU A 387 -19.56 7.23 -12.86
C LEU A 387 -19.55 8.70 -12.46
N PHE A 388 -19.96 9.02 -11.23
CA PHE A 388 -19.92 10.38 -10.71
C PHE A 388 -18.49 10.92 -10.74
N ARG A 389 -17.51 10.14 -10.26
CA ARG A 389 -16.10 10.53 -10.30
C ARG A 389 -15.59 10.73 -11.72
N VAL A 390 -15.98 9.88 -12.67
CA VAL A 390 -15.63 10.03 -14.09
C VAL A 390 -16.25 11.30 -14.68
N ILE A 391 -17.52 11.61 -14.40
CA ILE A 391 -18.22 12.82 -14.87
C ILE A 391 -17.59 14.09 -14.27
N PHE A 392 -17.25 14.07 -12.99
CA PHE A 392 -16.56 15.17 -12.32
C PHE A 392 -15.26 15.52 -13.06
N LEU A 393 -14.38 14.53 -13.24
CA LEU A 393 -13.11 14.72 -13.97
C LEU A 393 -13.33 15.14 -15.43
N TYR A 394 -14.34 14.57 -16.10
CA TYR A 394 -14.67 14.90 -17.48
C TYR A 394 -15.10 16.35 -17.61
N THR A 395 -15.97 16.82 -16.72
CA THR A 395 -16.48 18.18 -16.69
C THR A 395 -15.34 19.19 -16.50
N HIS A 396 -14.43 18.94 -15.54
CA HIS A 396 -13.26 19.78 -15.35
C HIS A 396 -12.37 19.84 -16.59
N LEU A 397 -12.09 18.69 -17.22
CA LEU A 397 -11.31 18.64 -18.46
C LEU A 397 -12.03 19.34 -19.62
N TYR A 398 -13.35 19.20 -19.71
CA TYR A 398 -14.17 19.81 -20.75
C TYR A 398 -14.15 21.33 -20.63
N LYS A 399 -14.43 21.88 -19.43
CA LYS A 399 -14.38 23.32 -19.14
C LYS A 399 -12.99 23.93 -19.41
N LYS A 400 -11.92 23.18 -19.11
CA LYS A 400 -10.54 23.61 -19.42
C LYS A 400 -10.27 23.75 -20.93
N LYS A 401 -10.88 22.89 -21.75
CA LYS A 401 -10.64 22.84 -23.21
C LYS A 401 -11.64 23.67 -24.02
N LYS A 402 -12.88 23.70 -23.60
CA LYS A 402 -13.98 24.45 -24.22
C LYS A 402 -14.45 25.46 -23.18
N LYS A 403 -13.97 26.71 -23.34
CA LYS A 403 -14.38 27.83 -22.49
C LYS A 403 -15.90 28.03 -22.60
N ASN A 404 -16.53 28.49 -21.52
CA ASN A 404 -17.96 28.88 -21.43
C ASN A 404 -18.99 27.74 -21.33
N VAL A 405 -18.80 26.79 -20.42
CA VAL A 405 -19.90 25.91 -19.98
C VAL A 405 -20.18 26.19 -18.52
N ALA A 406 -21.30 26.86 -18.23
CA ALA A 406 -21.77 27.08 -16.87
C ALA A 406 -22.47 25.81 -16.37
N ASP A 407 -23.49 25.36 -17.10
CA ASP A 407 -24.30 24.18 -16.80
C ASP A 407 -23.73 22.92 -17.45
N ILE A 408 -23.44 21.89 -16.66
CA ILE A 408 -22.89 20.62 -17.15
C ILE A 408 -23.84 19.91 -18.13
N PHE A 409 -25.14 20.15 -18.04
CA PHE A 409 -26.17 19.58 -18.91
C PHE A 409 -26.29 20.31 -20.25
N GLU A 410 -25.53 21.38 -20.51
CA GLU A 410 -25.30 21.88 -21.87
C GLU A 410 -24.43 20.91 -22.70
N ILE A 411 -23.69 20.02 -22.03
CA ILE A 411 -22.88 19.01 -22.70
C ILE A 411 -23.82 17.88 -23.17
N PRO A 412 -23.96 17.63 -24.50
CA PRO A 412 -24.96 16.69 -25.01
C PRO A 412 -24.88 15.28 -24.42
N LEU A 413 -23.66 14.82 -24.11
CA LEU A 413 -23.44 13.53 -23.47
C LEU A 413 -24.04 13.46 -22.06
N LEU A 414 -23.90 14.53 -21.26
CA LEU A 414 -24.39 14.57 -19.89
C LEU A 414 -25.90 14.84 -19.84
N LEU A 415 -26.43 15.62 -20.79
CA LEU A 415 -27.87 15.78 -20.96
C LEU A 415 -28.54 14.44 -21.25
N ASN A 416 -28.06 13.70 -22.26
CA ASN A 416 -28.57 12.38 -22.59
C ASN A 416 -28.46 11.41 -21.41
N LEU A 417 -27.35 11.45 -20.67
CA LEU A 417 -27.18 10.62 -19.47
C LEU A 417 -28.22 10.94 -18.40
N LYS A 418 -28.48 12.22 -18.14
CA LYS A 418 -29.52 12.67 -17.20
C LYS A 418 -30.90 12.18 -17.62
N GLU A 419 -31.26 12.37 -18.89
CA GLU A 419 -32.57 11.98 -19.43
C GLU A 419 -32.81 10.47 -19.40
N GLU A 420 -31.78 9.68 -19.73
CA GLU A 420 -31.88 8.22 -19.68
C GLU A 420 -32.03 7.69 -18.26
N LEU A 421 -31.31 8.28 -17.29
CA LEU A 421 -31.39 7.87 -15.89
C LEU A 421 -32.66 8.40 -15.21
N ALA A 422 -33.17 9.57 -15.62
CA ALA A 422 -34.44 10.11 -15.09
C ALA A 422 -35.63 9.16 -15.31
N LYS A 423 -35.59 8.32 -16.36
CA LYS A 423 -36.62 7.30 -16.63
C LYS A 423 -36.64 6.17 -15.59
N LEU A 424 -35.59 6.06 -14.77
CA LEU A 424 -35.39 4.96 -13.82
C LEU A 424 -35.49 5.43 -12.35
N THR A 425 -35.91 6.68 -12.10
CA THR A 425 -35.95 7.25 -10.74
C THR A 425 -36.89 6.51 -9.81
N ASP A 426 -38.05 6.08 -10.33
CA ASP A 426 -39.06 5.35 -9.54
C ASP A 426 -38.62 3.91 -9.25
N GLN A 427 -37.68 3.38 -10.02
CA GLN A 427 -37.19 2.01 -9.89
C GLN A 427 -36.04 1.91 -8.90
N SER A 428 -35.19 2.94 -8.76
CA SER A 428 -34.00 2.85 -7.92
C SER A 428 -33.67 4.13 -7.16
N LYS A 429 -33.51 3.98 -5.84
CA LYS A 429 -32.99 5.04 -4.98
C LYS A 429 -31.59 5.50 -5.37
N TYR A 430 -30.75 4.61 -5.90
CA TYR A 430 -29.37 4.96 -6.26
C TYR A 430 -29.31 5.88 -7.48
N VAL A 431 -30.28 5.76 -8.39
CA VAL A 431 -30.44 6.70 -9.51
C VAL A 431 -30.79 8.09 -8.98
N LEU A 432 -31.72 8.18 -8.02
CA LEU A 432 -32.09 9.45 -7.39
C LEU A 432 -30.93 10.08 -6.61
N ILE A 433 -30.18 9.29 -5.83
CA ILE A 433 -28.98 9.76 -5.12
C ILE A 433 -27.93 10.27 -6.12
N PHE A 434 -27.70 9.55 -7.20
CA PHE A 434 -26.74 9.97 -8.22
C PHE A 434 -27.18 11.26 -8.94
N LEU A 435 -28.47 11.37 -9.30
CA LEU A 435 -29.00 12.60 -9.91
C LEU A 435 -28.94 13.77 -8.94
N SER A 436 -29.23 13.57 -7.66
CA SER A 436 -29.11 14.64 -6.66
C SER A 436 -27.66 15.11 -6.51
N GLU A 437 -26.69 14.19 -6.51
CA GLU A 437 -25.26 14.52 -6.52
C GLU A 437 -24.87 15.33 -7.78
N LEU A 438 -25.37 14.98 -8.96
CA LEU A 438 -25.15 15.74 -10.19
C LEU A 438 -25.79 17.13 -10.15
N TYR A 439 -27.02 17.25 -9.64
CA TYR A 439 -27.69 18.55 -9.49
C TYR A 439 -26.96 19.43 -8.50
N SER A 440 -26.51 18.88 -7.38
CA SER A 440 -25.68 19.56 -6.38
C SER A 440 -24.39 20.09 -7.00
N PHE A 441 -23.68 19.23 -7.75
CA PHE A 441 -22.46 19.59 -8.47
C PHE A 441 -22.68 20.70 -9.52
N ASN A 442 -23.86 20.73 -10.15
CA ASN A 442 -24.22 21.74 -11.13
C ASN A 442 -24.79 23.05 -10.52
N GLY A 443 -25.04 23.08 -9.20
CA GLY A 443 -25.69 24.20 -8.52
C GLY A 443 -27.23 24.24 -8.64
N GLN A 444 -27.86 23.20 -9.19
CA GLN A 444 -29.31 23.09 -9.37
C GLN A 444 -30.01 22.60 -8.08
N ARG A 445 -30.03 23.44 -7.05
CA ARG A 445 -30.51 23.09 -5.69
C ARG A 445 -31.97 22.68 -5.63
N ALA A 446 -32.84 23.28 -6.43
CA ALA A 446 -34.27 22.95 -6.43
C ALA A 446 -34.49 21.49 -6.87
N GLN A 447 -33.80 21.06 -7.92
CA GLN A 447 -33.85 19.70 -8.44
C GLN A 447 -33.19 18.70 -7.48
N GLU A 448 -32.07 19.08 -6.86
CA GLU A 448 -31.42 18.30 -5.78
C GLU A 448 -32.43 17.99 -4.65
N VAL A 449 -33.13 19.01 -4.14
CA VAL A 449 -34.14 18.86 -3.08
C VAL A 449 -35.30 18.00 -3.54
N GLN A 450 -35.76 18.13 -4.79
CA GLN A 450 -36.83 17.29 -5.33
C GLN A 450 -36.46 15.80 -5.29
N CYS A 451 -35.22 15.44 -5.64
CA CYS A 451 -34.73 14.06 -5.53
C CYS A 451 -34.77 13.57 -4.08
N TYR A 452 -34.27 14.34 -3.12
CA TYR A 452 -34.30 13.94 -1.71
C TYR A 452 -35.71 13.86 -1.13
N ARG A 453 -36.64 14.72 -1.56
CA ARG A 453 -38.06 14.63 -1.17
C ARG A 453 -38.72 13.36 -1.69
N HIS A 454 -38.35 12.91 -2.89
CA HIS A 454 -38.81 11.64 -3.41
C HIS A 454 -38.24 10.47 -2.59
N LEU A 455 -36.94 10.49 -2.27
CA LEU A 455 -36.30 9.50 -1.41
C LEU A 455 -36.92 9.46 -0.01
N GLN A 456 -37.19 10.62 0.58
CA GLN A 456 -37.85 10.73 1.89
C GLN A 456 -39.19 10.00 1.94
N LYS A 457 -39.96 10.05 0.84
CA LYS A 457 -41.27 9.39 0.76
C LYS A 457 -41.17 7.88 0.56
N ASN A 458 -40.10 7.39 -0.06
CA ASN A 458 -40.01 6.03 -0.60
C ASN A 458 -38.92 5.16 0.05
N ASP A 459 -37.96 5.73 0.80
CA ASP A 459 -36.92 4.99 1.54
C ASP A 459 -37.16 5.08 3.06
N ASN A 460 -37.95 4.12 3.56
CA ASN A 460 -38.43 4.06 4.94
C ASN A 460 -37.32 3.92 6.00
N PHE A 461 -36.08 3.61 5.62
CA PHE A 461 -34.98 3.42 6.58
C PHE A 461 -34.18 4.71 6.84
N ASN A 462 -34.12 5.61 5.86
CA ASN A 462 -33.18 6.74 5.86
C ASN A 462 -33.87 8.12 6.00
N ASP A 463 -35.10 8.20 6.53
CA ASP A 463 -35.85 9.46 6.63
C ASP A 463 -35.06 10.59 7.33
N ALA A 464 -34.37 10.30 8.44
CA ALA A 464 -33.53 11.29 9.12
C ALA A 464 -32.38 11.81 8.23
N VAL A 465 -31.77 10.92 7.43
CA VAL A 465 -30.72 11.29 6.48
C VAL A 465 -31.28 12.19 5.39
N TRP A 466 -32.45 11.85 4.83
CA TRP A 466 -33.06 12.64 3.77
C TRP A 466 -33.52 14.02 4.26
N ARG A 467 -34.08 14.11 5.48
CA ARG A 467 -34.40 15.41 6.11
C ARG A 467 -33.17 16.29 6.24
N TYR A 468 -32.10 15.74 6.80
CA TYR A 468 -30.83 16.47 6.94
C TYR A 468 -30.29 16.94 5.58
N ARG A 469 -30.29 16.07 4.55
CA ARG A 469 -29.83 16.43 3.19
C ARG A 469 -30.68 17.53 2.54
N ILE A 470 -31.99 17.53 2.79
CA ILE A 470 -32.90 18.59 2.30
C ILE A 470 -32.56 19.91 2.97
N GLU A 471 -32.43 19.94 4.30
CA GLU A 471 -32.07 21.13 5.06
C GLU A 471 -30.71 21.68 4.60
N GLU A 472 -29.71 20.81 4.45
CA GLU A 472 -28.38 21.16 3.95
C GLU A 472 -28.43 21.82 2.56
N ALA A 473 -29.20 21.24 1.63
CA ALA A 473 -29.34 21.77 0.27
C ALA A 473 -30.08 23.13 0.24
N GLN A 474 -31.03 23.34 1.15
CA GLN A 474 -31.78 24.59 1.29
C GLN A 474 -30.94 25.70 1.91
N MET A 475 -30.10 25.40 2.92
CA MET A 475 -29.18 26.39 3.52
C MET A 475 -28.14 26.92 2.55
N LYS A 476 -27.79 26.13 1.52
CA LYS A 476 -26.85 26.51 0.46
C LYS A 476 -27.48 27.34 -0.66
N GLN A 477 -28.79 27.63 -0.60
CA GLN A 477 -29.40 28.60 -1.51
C GLN A 477 -29.03 30.02 -1.06
N PRO A 478 -28.61 30.91 -1.97
CA PRO A 478 -28.60 32.34 -1.67
C PRO A 478 -30.01 32.75 -1.22
N CYS A 479 -30.12 33.48 -0.11
CA CYS A 479 -31.34 34.15 0.29
C CYS A 479 -31.69 35.22 -0.74
N ASP A 480 -32.23 34.82 -1.89
CA ASP A 480 -32.85 35.77 -2.81
C ASP A 480 -34.26 36.09 -2.31
N ALA A 481 -34.36 37.32 -1.80
CA ALA A 481 -35.58 38.06 -1.46
C ALA A 481 -36.51 37.40 -0.43
N LYS A 482 -36.37 37.83 0.84
CA LYS A 482 -37.56 38.10 1.64
C LYS A 482 -38.44 39.08 0.84
N SER A 483 -39.42 38.54 0.15
CA SER A 483 -40.63 39.27 -0.24
C SER A 483 -41.35 39.62 1.07
N MET A 484 -41.19 40.85 1.53
CA MET A 484 -42.22 41.67 2.17
C MET A 484 -41.70 43.09 2.40
#